data_AF-A0A428X534-F1
#
_entry.id   AF-A0A428X534-F1
#
_cell.length_a   1.000
_cell.length_b   1.000
_cell.length_c   1.000
_cell.angle_alpha   90.00
_cell.angle_beta   90.00
_cell.angle_gamma   90.00
#
_symmetry.space_group_name_H-M   'P 1'
#
loop_
_entity.id
_entity.type
_entity.pdbx_description
1 polymer ?
#
loop_
_entity_poly.entity_id
_entity_poly.type
_entity_poly.pdbx_seq_one_letter_code
_entity_poly.pdbx_strand_id
1 'polypeptide(L)'
;MSRVKTGTRSVTVFARIADGRAADVRARLRAYRERSPFAGVAGVHFARLVVLEHAVRQRRPAGMTRKARLLDLLAHGGRPPRPDDLPHPYLMLTATVDGEPADFFGRLQSLGPAADAIWGDCTGYPGHHRQEPFVAFFADRSVRADYTFSGSPEATVAQINEALRLRGKVAAFAATAPNDADGTLRSRFRIAVDPAEEQAPDPGPAAELELPDIQGLVLRGFADHSVAAHLFLRVTSGAPARRWLRTVAPEVTAAAEVGDRPARALHLGISHAGLTRLGVPAAQLAAFPEEFREGMHAREDVLSPGRGTEPWQQPFDAPGGVDIVLLLSATGDAELEPWLARLRTDVADSGGLRVVGEQRGARMPAPEGDGRTFIEHFGFADGISQPRVAGHGRAGPGEVLPPGEFVLGMPDVDGDVAGRHLPPGLSRNGSYLVYRKLEQDVPAFREMTAAAAGRFEGGADDVAAGLVGRRRDGEPLAPCPAGAHVRRANPRGSLPGGRKLSRRHLMLRRGIPYGTYLPPGADDDGTERGLLFLAVVGDPGRQFEFVQTEWLADGNAFGRGREEDVFATSGGPGARILLEGSPPAYVPVPRPLVTCRGGEYFLLPGLDALRQLGNPD
;
A
#
# COMPACT_ATOMS: atom_id res chain seq x y z
N MET A 1 5.69 -18.79 -28.21
CA MET A 1 4.57 -17.99 -28.77
C MET A 1 4.27 -16.87 -27.80
N SER A 2 4.49 -15.63 -28.24
CA SER A 2 4.37 -14.39 -27.46
C SER A 2 2.95 -14.23 -26.92
N ARG A 3 2.79 -14.06 -25.59
CA ARG A 3 1.51 -13.64 -24.99
C ARG A 3 1.22 -12.22 -25.45
N VAL A 4 0.23 -12.06 -26.32
CA VAL A 4 -0.32 -10.75 -26.73
C VAL A 4 -0.73 -10.00 -25.46
N LYS A 5 -0.26 -8.77 -25.28
CA LYS A 5 -0.61 -7.90 -24.14
C LYS A 5 -2.09 -7.51 -24.27
N THR A 6 -2.97 -8.07 -23.44
CA THR A 6 -4.43 -7.90 -23.48
C THR A 6 -4.94 -6.71 -22.66
N GLY A 7 -4.15 -5.63 -22.51
CA GLY A 7 -4.55 -4.43 -21.75
C GLY A 7 -5.09 -3.29 -22.63
N THR A 8 -5.66 -2.25 -22.01
CA THR A 8 -6.04 -1.01 -22.72
C THR A 8 -4.85 -0.08 -22.92
N ARG A 9 -4.83 0.67 -24.02
CA ARG A 9 -3.79 1.63 -24.39
C ARG A 9 -4.40 2.98 -24.76
N SER A 10 -3.70 4.07 -24.41
CA SER A 10 -4.01 5.38 -24.98
C SER A 10 -3.31 5.58 -26.30
N VAL A 11 -4.01 6.24 -27.20
CA VAL A 11 -3.52 6.60 -28.53
C VAL A 11 -3.79 8.08 -28.75
N THR A 12 -2.75 8.83 -29.10
CA THR A 12 -2.86 10.24 -29.47
C THR A 12 -2.22 10.44 -30.84
N VAL A 13 -2.99 10.95 -31.80
CA VAL A 13 -2.52 11.23 -33.16
C VAL A 13 -2.71 12.70 -33.48
N PHE A 14 -1.67 13.33 -34.07
CA PHE A 14 -1.74 14.71 -34.58
C PHE A 14 -1.62 14.71 -36.10
N ALA A 15 -2.74 14.98 -36.78
CA ALA A 15 -2.75 15.13 -38.23
C ALA A 15 -2.83 16.61 -38.61
N ARG A 16 -1.80 17.14 -39.27
CA ARG A 16 -1.83 18.52 -39.78
C ARG A 16 -3.00 18.68 -40.76
N ILE A 17 -3.81 19.70 -40.56
CA ILE A 17 -4.88 20.11 -41.46
C ILE A 17 -4.27 21.00 -42.54
N ALA A 18 -4.70 20.84 -43.78
CA ALA A 18 -4.29 21.72 -44.88
C ALA A 18 -4.67 23.18 -44.58
N ASP A 19 -3.80 24.11 -44.98
CA ASP A 19 -3.94 25.52 -44.64
C ASP A 19 -5.29 26.06 -45.15
N GLY A 20 -6.01 26.81 -44.31
CA GLY A 20 -7.35 27.34 -44.61
C GLY A 20 -8.52 26.36 -44.45
N ARG A 21 -8.28 25.06 -44.20
CA ARG A 21 -9.35 24.02 -44.16
C ARG A 21 -9.90 23.72 -42.76
N ALA A 22 -9.31 24.28 -41.71
CA ALA A 22 -9.64 23.93 -40.33
C ALA A 22 -11.07 24.31 -39.90
N ALA A 23 -11.65 25.37 -40.48
CA ALA A 23 -13.06 25.71 -40.29
C ALA A 23 -13.99 24.65 -40.88
N ASP A 24 -13.68 24.15 -42.07
CA ASP A 24 -14.44 23.11 -42.77
C ASP A 24 -14.39 21.78 -42.01
N VAL A 25 -13.21 21.38 -41.54
CA VAL A 25 -13.03 20.19 -40.69
C VAL A 25 -13.91 20.32 -39.44
N ARG A 26 -13.89 21.47 -38.74
CA ARG A 26 -14.75 21.69 -37.57
C ARG A 26 -16.24 21.61 -37.90
N ALA A 27 -16.66 22.17 -39.03
CA ALA A 27 -18.05 22.10 -39.45
C ALA A 27 -18.49 20.65 -39.68
N ARG A 28 -17.67 19.83 -40.34
CA ARG A 28 -17.96 18.39 -40.54
C ARG A 28 -17.97 17.62 -39.23
N LEU A 29 -17.04 17.88 -38.31
CA LEU A 29 -17.01 17.21 -37.01
C LEU A 29 -18.27 17.47 -36.16
N ARG A 30 -18.95 18.60 -36.35
CA ARG A 30 -20.22 18.89 -35.66
C ARG A 30 -21.33 17.92 -36.02
N ALA A 31 -21.31 17.33 -37.22
CA ALA A 31 -22.30 16.32 -37.64
C ALA A 31 -22.25 15.05 -36.77
N TYR A 32 -21.13 14.79 -36.09
CA TYR A 32 -20.93 13.63 -35.22
C TYR A 32 -21.23 13.89 -33.73
N ARG A 33 -21.78 15.06 -33.39
CA ARG A 33 -22.01 15.46 -32.00
C ARG A 33 -23.02 14.57 -31.27
N GLU A 34 -24.06 14.12 -31.98
CA GLU A 34 -25.13 13.30 -31.41
C GLU A 34 -24.80 11.80 -31.47
N ARG A 35 -24.08 11.38 -32.51
CA ARG A 35 -23.68 9.98 -32.70
C ARG A 35 -22.21 9.91 -33.08
N SER A 36 -21.42 9.35 -32.17
CA SER A 36 -19.99 9.17 -32.40
C SER A 36 -19.74 8.15 -33.52
N PRO A 37 -18.90 8.46 -34.53
CA PRO A 37 -18.53 7.51 -35.57
C PRO A 37 -17.71 6.35 -34.99
N PHE A 38 -17.03 6.56 -33.86
CA PHE A 38 -16.21 5.56 -33.20
C PHE A 38 -17.00 4.51 -32.42
N ALA A 39 -18.31 4.71 -32.20
CA ALA A 39 -19.14 3.76 -31.47
C ALA A 39 -19.25 2.39 -32.15
N GLY A 40 -19.01 2.32 -33.47
CA GLY A 40 -18.96 1.07 -34.24
C GLY A 40 -17.57 0.46 -34.39
N VAL A 41 -16.52 1.10 -33.86
CA VAL A 41 -15.14 0.61 -33.98
C VAL A 41 -14.86 -0.31 -32.80
N ALA A 42 -14.56 -1.58 -33.09
CA ALA A 42 -14.33 -2.58 -32.06
C ALA A 42 -13.17 -2.22 -31.14
N GLY A 43 -13.34 -2.46 -29.83
CA GLY A 43 -12.33 -2.24 -28.81
C GLY A 43 -12.03 -0.76 -28.54
N VAL A 44 -12.92 0.18 -28.87
CA VAL A 44 -12.78 1.60 -28.50
C VAL A 44 -13.60 1.89 -27.24
N HIS A 45 -12.93 2.25 -26.15
CA HIS A 45 -13.57 2.70 -24.90
C HIS A 45 -14.00 4.16 -25.01
N PHE A 46 -13.11 4.97 -25.56
CA PHE A 46 -13.27 6.40 -25.70
C PHE A 46 -12.49 6.87 -26.92
N ALA A 47 -13.04 7.82 -27.66
CA ALA A 47 -12.34 8.51 -28.73
C ALA A 47 -12.85 9.95 -28.83
N ARG A 48 -11.93 10.88 -29.07
CA ARG A 48 -12.20 12.30 -29.19
C ARG A 48 -11.41 12.91 -30.33
N LEU A 49 -12.08 13.75 -31.11
CA LEU A 49 -11.47 14.57 -32.14
C LEU A 49 -11.47 16.03 -31.72
N VAL A 50 -10.35 16.72 -31.91
CA VAL A 50 -10.20 18.15 -31.61
C VAL A 50 -9.40 18.83 -32.72
N VAL A 51 -9.90 19.94 -33.25
CA VAL A 51 -9.11 20.82 -34.12
C VAL A 51 -8.36 21.83 -33.24
N LEU A 52 -7.03 21.81 -33.33
CA LEU A 52 -6.09 22.64 -32.59
C LEU A 52 -5.48 23.68 -33.54
N GLU A 53 -5.66 24.97 -33.25
CA GLU A 53 -5.08 26.07 -34.05
C GLU A 53 -4.14 26.95 -33.21
N HIS A 54 -4.29 26.91 -31.89
CA HIS A 54 -3.44 27.55 -30.89
C HIS A 54 -3.37 26.61 -29.68
N ALA A 55 -2.27 26.59 -28.93
CA ALA A 55 -2.28 25.98 -27.59
C ALA A 55 -3.40 26.66 -26.78
N VAL A 56 -4.26 25.82 -26.19
CA VAL A 56 -5.62 26.18 -25.73
C VAL A 56 -5.63 27.51 -24.97
N ARG A 57 -6.26 28.54 -25.55
CA ARG A 57 -6.76 29.68 -24.77
C ARG A 57 -7.85 29.14 -23.85
N GLN A 58 -7.54 28.92 -22.57
CA GLN A 58 -8.59 28.87 -21.56
C GLN A 58 -9.15 30.29 -21.40
N ARG A 59 -10.11 30.67 -22.24
CA ARG A 59 -10.94 31.84 -21.94
C ARG A 59 -11.72 31.50 -20.68
N ARG A 60 -11.40 32.14 -19.55
CA ARG A 60 -12.38 32.25 -18.46
C ARG A 60 -13.64 32.88 -19.07
N PRO A 61 -14.80 32.20 -19.02
CA PRO A 61 -16.04 32.82 -19.48
C PRO A 61 -16.33 34.03 -18.60
N ALA A 62 -16.41 35.21 -19.21
CA ALA A 62 -16.93 36.39 -18.53
C ALA A 62 -18.42 36.13 -18.25
N GLY A 63 -18.74 35.91 -16.97
CA GLY A 63 -20.08 35.56 -16.51
C GLY A 63 -20.32 34.05 -16.53
N MET A 64 -20.06 33.38 -15.40
CA MET A 64 -20.59 32.04 -15.14
C MET A 64 -21.19 31.99 -13.74
N THR A 65 -22.51 31.89 -13.67
CA THR A 65 -23.34 31.70 -12.47
C THR A 65 -23.61 30.21 -12.17
N ARG A 66 -22.71 29.30 -12.56
CA ARG A 66 -22.78 27.87 -12.17
C ARG A 66 -21.42 27.35 -11.69
N LYS A 67 -21.47 26.55 -10.62
CA LYS A 67 -20.33 25.92 -9.93
C LYS A 67 -19.49 25.08 -10.91
N ALA A 68 -18.19 25.40 -11.00
CA ALA A 68 -17.20 24.65 -11.77
C ALA A 68 -17.06 23.20 -11.26
N ARG A 69 -16.72 22.26 -12.13
CA ARG A 69 -16.53 20.85 -11.76
C ARG A 69 -15.06 20.59 -11.41
N LEU A 70 -14.84 19.60 -10.55
CA LEU A 70 -13.56 19.20 -9.94
C LEU A 70 -12.35 19.09 -10.89
N LEU A 71 -12.55 18.74 -12.16
CA LEU A 71 -11.48 18.65 -13.16
C LEU A 71 -10.94 20.02 -13.60
N ASP A 72 -11.73 21.09 -13.47
CA ASP A 72 -11.33 22.46 -13.84
C ASP A 72 -10.30 23.04 -12.85
N LEU A 73 -10.11 22.40 -11.69
CA LEU A 73 -9.20 22.83 -10.62
C LEU A 73 -7.84 22.09 -10.63
N LEU A 74 -7.69 21.02 -11.43
CA LEU A 74 -6.50 20.17 -11.42
C LEU A 74 -5.43 20.58 -12.45
N ALA A 75 -5.71 21.54 -13.32
CA ALA A 75 -4.73 22.03 -14.29
C ALA A 75 -4.08 23.35 -13.81
N HIS A 76 -2.86 23.22 -13.27
CA HIS A 76 -1.85 24.28 -13.08
C HIS A 76 -2.23 25.52 -12.25
N GLY A 77 -1.79 25.55 -10.99
CA GLY A 77 -1.63 26.76 -10.17
C GLY A 77 -0.37 27.59 -10.50
N GLY A 78 0.05 27.61 -11.77
CA GLY A 78 1.18 28.42 -12.25
C GLY A 78 0.71 29.68 -12.99
N ARG A 79 1.63 30.60 -13.32
CA ARG A 79 1.35 31.77 -14.17
C ARG A 79 0.52 31.38 -15.41
N PRO A 80 -0.39 32.23 -15.91
CA PRO A 80 -1.18 31.92 -17.09
C PRO A 80 -0.24 31.51 -18.23
N PRO A 81 -0.44 30.33 -18.85
CA PRO A 81 0.41 29.89 -19.94
C PRO A 81 0.33 30.92 -21.06
N ARG A 82 1.50 31.34 -21.57
CA ARG A 82 1.54 32.07 -22.84
C ARG A 82 1.01 31.10 -23.92
N PRO A 83 0.16 31.56 -24.86
CA PRO A 83 -0.25 30.71 -25.97
C PRO A 83 1.00 30.35 -26.77
N ASP A 84 1.27 29.07 -26.93
CA ASP A 84 2.12 28.60 -28.01
C ASP A 84 1.27 28.59 -29.28
N ASP A 85 1.57 29.49 -30.21
CA ASP A 85 0.96 29.46 -31.53
C ASP A 85 1.50 28.24 -32.28
N LEU A 86 0.62 27.29 -32.59
CA LEU A 86 1.01 26.17 -33.44
C LEU A 86 1.26 26.71 -34.85
N PRO A 87 2.34 26.27 -35.52
CA PRO A 87 2.67 26.77 -36.85
C PRO A 87 1.58 26.45 -37.88
N HIS A 88 0.76 25.44 -37.61
CA HIS A 88 -0.33 24.97 -38.47
C HIS A 88 -1.52 24.50 -37.62
N PRO A 89 -2.73 24.43 -38.20
CA PRO A 89 -3.85 23.73 -37.59
C PRO A 89 -3.62 22.21 -37.60
N TYR A 90 -3.96 21.52 -36.51
CA TYR A 90 -3.89 20.06 -36.38
C TYR A 90 -5.24 19.47 -35.97
N LEU A 91 -5.60 18.33 -36.53
CA LEU A 91 -6.66 17.46 -36.05
C LEU A 91 -6.03 16.44 -35.10
N MET A 92 -6.35 16.57 -33.81
CA MET A 92 -5.94 15.64 -32.76
C MET A 92 -7.02 14.56 -32.57
N LEU A 93 -6.61 13.30 -32.67
CA LEU A 93 -7.39 12.16 -32.18
C LEU A 93 -6.78 11.70 -30.86
N THR A 94 -7.60 11.58 -29.83
CA THR A 94 -7.21 10.90 -28.58
C THR A 94 -8.19 9.77 -28.32
N ALA A 95 -7.70 8.56 -28.08
CA ALA A 95 -8.53 7.39 -27.85
C ALA A 95 -7.95 6.45 -26.78
N THR A 96 -8.81 5.70 -26.12
CA THR A 96 -8.47 4.56 -25.25
C THR A 96 -9.02 3.29 -25.87
N VAL A 97 -8.15 2.33 -26.13
CA VAL A 97 -8.46 1.19 -27.00
C VAL A 97 -7.91 -0.13 -26.46
N ASP A 98 -8.51 -1.24 -26.86
CA ASP A 98 -8.04 -2.59 -26.55
C ASP A 98 -6.83 -2.97 -27.41
N GLY A 99 -5.80 -3.53 -26.76
CA GLY A 99 -4.63 -4.07 -27.43
C GLY A 99 -3.63 -3.02 -27.91
N GLU A 100 -2.79 -3.38 -28.89
CA GLU A 100 -1.74 -2.50 -29.38
C GLU A 100 -2.30 -1.40 -30.31
N PRO A 101 -1.77 -0.15 -30.26
CA PRO A 101 -2.25 0.97 -31.07
C PRO A 101 -2.30 0.68 -32.58
N ALA A 102 -1.37 -0.12 -33.09
CA ALA A 102 -1.31 -0.49 -34.51
C ALA A 102 -2.58 -1.24 -34.96
N ASP A 103 -3.09 -2.15 -34.12
CA ASP A 103 -4.31 -2.91 -34.41
C ASP A 103 -5.52 -1.98 -34.46
N PHE A 104 -5.56 -0.98 -33.57
CA PHE A 104 -6.61 0.03 -33.57
C PHE A 104 -6.62 0.87 -34.84
N PHE A 105 -5.46 1.26 -35.38
CA PHE A 105 -5.39 2.00 -36.65
C PHE A 105 -5.95 1.18 -37.81
N GLY A 106 -5.74 -0.14 -37.82
CA GLY A 106 -6.41 -1.03 -38.78
C GLY A 106 -7.92 -1.02 -38.61
N ARG A 107 -8.42 -1.07 -37.37
CA ARG A 107 -9.86 -1.02 -37.07
C ARG A 107 -10.51 0.31 -37.45
N LEU A 108 -9.79 1.44 -37.41
CA LEU A 108 -10.31 2.75 -37.84
C LEU A 108 -10.76 2.78 -39.30
N GLN A 109 -10.25 1.88 -40.15
CA GLN A 109 -10.66 1.77 -41.54
C GLN A 109 -12.14 1.39 -41.69
N SER A 110 -12.74 0.74 -40.67
CA SER A 110 -14.18 0.38 -40.66
C SER A 110 -15.12 1.59 -40.66
N LEU A 111 -14.60 2.79 -40.35
CA LEU A 111 -15.34 4.04 -40.50
C LEU A 111 -15.72 4.34 -41.96
N GLY A 112 -15.00 3.75 -42.93
CA GLY A 112 -15.31 3.88 -44.34
C GLY A 112 -15.31 5.35 -44.81
N PRO A 113 -16.35 5.80 -45.54
CA PRO A 113 -16.46 7.19 -45.98
C PRO A 113 -16.41 8.24 -44.86
N ALA A 114 -16.77 7.86 -43.61
CA ALA A 114 -16.67 8.77 -42.48
C ALA A 114 -15.20 9.10 -42.15
N ALA A 115 -14.26 8.17 -42.37
CA ALA A 115 -12.83 8.45 -42.23
C ALA A 115 -12.38 9.51 -43.24
N ASP A 116 -12.81 9.42 -44.49
CA ASP A 116 -12.46 10.42 -45.51
C ASP A 116 -13.07 11.78 -45.18
N ALA A 117 -14.28 11.82 -44.63
CA ALA A 117 -14.89 13.06 -44.19
C ALA A 117 -14.14 13.71 -43.01
N ILE A 118 -13.57 12.90 -42.11
CA ILE A 118 -12.84 13.37 -40.92
C ILE A 118 -11.43 13.82 -41.29
N TRP A 119 -10.67 13.00 -42.00
CA TRP A 119 -9.24 13.22 -42.27
C TRP A 119 -8.91 13.66 -43.69
N GLY A 120 -9.88 13.77 -44.60
CA GLY A 120 -9.65 14.10 -46.02
C GLY A 120 -8.96 15.44 -46.28
N ASP A 121 -9.12 16.41 -45.37
CA ASP A 121 -8.42 17.70 -45.42
C ASP A 121 -7.11 17.71 -44.61
N CYS A 122 -6.64 16.55 -44.11
CA CYS A 122 -5.35 16.42 -43.45
C CYS A 122 -4.24 16.14 -44.46
N THR A 123 -3.09 16.79 -44.29
CA THR A 123 -1.96 16.68 -45.22
C THR A 123 -1.41 15.24 -45.24
N GLY A 124 -1.42 14.64 -46.43
CA GLY A 124 -0.91 13.28 -46.65
C GLY A 124 -1.87 12.16 -46.28
N TYR A 125 -3.16 12.44 -46.03
CA TYR A 125 -4.16 11.40 -45.81
C TYR A 125 -4.38 10.57 -47.10
N PRO A 126 -4.25 9.24 -47.05
CA PRO A 126 -4.22 8.40 -48.27
C PRO A 126 -5.60 7.90 -48.73
N GLY A 127 -6.68 8.24 -48.00
CA GLY A 127 -8.00 7.64 -48.17
C GLY A 127 -8.15 6.30 -47.45
N HIS A 128 -9.38 5.92 -47.08
CA HIS A 128 -9.64 4.68 -46.34
C HIS A 128 -9.55 3.39 -47.17
N HIS A 129 -9.41 3.47 -48.50
CA HIS A 129 -9.51 2.29 -49.38
C HIS A 129 -8.30 1.34 -49.32
N ARG A 130 -7.12 1.84 -48.90
CA ARG A 130 -5.89 1.05 -48.85
C ARG A 130 -5.38 0.94 -47.41
N GLN A 131 -5.41 -0.27 -46.86
CA GLN A 131 -5.16 -0.52 -45.44
C GLN A 131 -3.75 -0.13 -44.99
N GLU A 132 -2.71 -0.56 -45.72
CA GLU A 132 -1.32 -0.31 -45.33
C GLU A 132 -0.96 1.19 -45.32
N PRO A 133 -1.21 1.99 -46.39
CA PRO A 133 -1.01 3.44 -46.33
C PRO A 133 -1.85 4.12 -45.24
N PHE A 134 -3.09 3.67 -45.02
CA PHE A 134 -3.98 4.24 -44.01
C PHE A 134 -3.42 4.02 -42.60
N VAL A 135 -3.00 2.81 -42.26
CA VAL A 135 -2.39 2.51 -40.95
C VAL A 135 -1.10 3.30 -40.75
N ALA A 136 -0.23 3.36 -41.78
CA ALA A 136 1.02 4.12 -41.73
C ALA A 136 0.76 5.61 -41.45
N PHE A 137 -0.26 6.20 -42.08
CA PHE A 137 -0.63 7.60 -41.85
C PHE A 137 -0.87 7.90 -40.36
N PHE A 138 -1.59 7.04 -39.64
CA PHE A 138 -1.86 7.21 -38.21
C PHE A 138 -0.66 6.85 -37.33
N ALA A 139 0.07 5.78 -37.66
CA ALA A 139 1.24 5.35 -36.90
C ALA A 139 2.33 6.42 -36.90
N ASP A 140 2.64 7.00 -38.06
CA ASP A 140 3.66 8.06 -38.22
C ASP A 140 3.31 9.35 -37.47
N ARG A 141 2.01 9.55 -37.21
CA ARG A 141 1.46 10.75 -36.56
C ARG A 141 1.07 10.48 -35.10
N SER A 142 1.30 9.27 -34.61
CA SER A 142 1.00 8.87 -33.24
C SER A 142 2.12 9.28 -32.31
N VAL A 143 1.77 9.96 -31.22
CA VAL A 143 2.70 10.31 -30.15
C VAL A 143 2.56 9.30 -29.02
N ARG A 144 3.68 8.80 -28.52
CA ARG A 144 3.69 7.94 -27.34
C ARG A 144 3.36 8.80 -26.11
N ALA A 145 2.21 8.54 -25.50
CA ALA A 145 1.83 9.15 -24.23
C ALA A 145 2.43 8.34 -23.08
N ASP A 146 3.30 8.95 -22.28
CA ASP A 146 3.92 8.30 -21.11
C ASP A 146 2.98 8.22 -19.89
N TYR A 147 1.80 8.82 -19.97
CA TYR A 147 0.78 8.80 -18.93
C TYR A 147 -0.60 8.49 -19.55
N THR A 148 -1.31 7.50 -18.99
CA THR A 148 -2.64 7.10 -19.43
C THR A 148 -3.58 6.98 -18.23
N PHE A 149 -4.74 7.62 -18.31
CA PHE A 149 -5.80 7.48 -17.33
C PHE A 149 -7.01 6.77 -17.97
N SER A 150 -7.21 5.49 -17.63
CA SER A 150 -8.41 4.73 -17.96
C SER A 150 -9.07 4.30 -16.64
N GLY A 151 -10.39 4.40 -16.55
CA GLY A 151 -11.13 3.94 -15.36
C GLY A 151 -11.10 2.42 -15.17
N SER A 152 -10.68 1.67 -16.20
CA SER A 152 -10.53 0.21 -16.16
C SER A 152 -9.38 -0.22 -17.08
N PRO A 153 -8.12 0.04 -16.70
CA PRO A 153 -6.96 -0.06 -17.59
C PRO A 153 -6.66 -1.49 -18.09
N GLU A 154 -7.13 -2.49 -17.35
CA GLU A 154 -6.95 -3.91 -17.65
C GLU A 154 -8.18 -4.56 -18.30
N ALA A 155 -9.33 -3.86 -18.33
CA ALA A 155 -10.57 -4.41 -18.85
C ALA A 155 -10.78 -4.02 -20.32
N THR A 156 -11.06 -5.02 -21.14
CA THR A 156 -11.47 -4.83 -22.54
C THR A 156 -12.90 -4.29 -22.64
N VAL A 157 -13.27 -3.74 -23.81
CA VAL A 157 -14.65 -3.30 -24.07
C VAL A 157 -15.64 -4.46 -23.90
N ALA A 158 -15.23 -5.70 -24.22
CA ALA A 158 -16.05 -6.89 -24.02
C ALA A 158 -16.36 -7.12 -22.54
N GLN A 159 -15.35 -7.06 -21.67
CA GLN A 159 -15.50 -7.22 -20.21
C GLN A 159 -16.35 -6.10 -19.60
N ILE A 160 -16.20 -4.85 -20.06
CA ILE A 160 -17.04 -3.73 -19.61
C ILE A 160 -18.51 -3.96 -20.01
N ASN A 161 -18.76 -4.39 -21.24
CA ASN A 161 -20.12 -4.67 -21.70
C ASN A 161 -20.77 -5.84 -20.95
N GLU A 162 -19.99 -6.87 -20.60
CA GLU A 162 -20.44 -7.97 -19.76
C GLU A 162 -20.82 -7.49 -18.35
N ALA A 163 -19.97 -6.66 -17.72
CA ALA A 163 -20.26 -6.06 -16.43
C ALA A 163 -21.53 -5.19 -16.45
N LEU A 164 -21.74 -4.41 -17.53
CA LEU A 164 -22.96 -3.61 -17.71
C LEU A 164 -24.22 -4.48 -17.89
N ARG A 165 -24.11 -5.60 -18.61
CA ARG A 165 -25.21 -6.58 -18.73
C ARG A 165 -25.53 -7.20 -17.37
N LEU A 166 -24.53 -7.58 -16.59
CA LEU A 166 -24.71 -8.10 -15.23
C LEU A 166 -25.40 -7.08 -14.34
N ARG A 167 -24.97 -5.81 -14.37
CA ARG A 167 -25.66 -4.72 -13.65
C ARG A 167 -27.13 -4.62 -14.01
N GLY A 168 -27.46 -4.76 -15.30
CA GLY A 168 -28.85 -4.81 -15.78
C GLY A 168 -29.64 -5.99 -15.21
N LYS A 169 -29.06 -7.19 -15.19
CA LYS A 169 -29.67 -8.39 -14.59
C LYS A 169 -29.94 -8.22 -13.09
N VAL A 170 -28.98 -7.66 -12.35
CA VAL A 170 -29.12 -7.40 -10.91
C VAL A 170 -30.21 -6.36 -10.63
N ALA A 171 -30.29 -5.30 -11.43
CA ALA A 171 -31.35 -4.30 -11.30
C ALA A 171 -32.75 -4.91 -11.56
N ALA A 172 -32.88 -5.75 -12.58
CA ALA A 172 -34.12 -6.46 -12.89
C ALA A 172 -34.51 -7.47 -11.80
N PHE A 173 -33.53 -8.18 -11.23
CA PHE A 173 -33.76 -9.05 -10.06
C PHE A 173 -34.27 -8.25 -8.87
N ALA A 174 -33.59 -7.16 -8.49
CA ALA A 174 -33.95 -6.33 -7.34
C ALA A 174 -35.39 -5.78 -7.44
N ALA A 175 -35.87 -5.49 -8.64
CA ALA A 175 -37.24 -5.02 -8.87
C ALA A 175 -38.32 -6.08 -8.60
N THR A 176 -37.97 -7.38 -8.56
CA THR A 176 -38.93 -8.50 -8.48
C THR A 176 -38.74 -9.40 -7.25
N ALA A 177 -37.78 -9.06 -6.39
CA ALA A 177 -37.37 -9.78 -5.20
C ALA A 177 -37.89 -9.28 -3.82
N PRO A 178 -38.60 -8.13 -3.64
CA PRO A 178 -38.87 -7.58 -2.30
C PRO A 178 -39.64 -8.48 -1.32
N ASN A 179 -40.39 -9.47 -1.80
CA ASN A 179 -41.27 -10.32 -0.98
C ASN A 179 -40.82 -11.79 -0.92
N ASP A 180 -39.61 -12.11 -1.40
CA ASP A 180 -39.11 -13.48 -1.34
C ASP A 180 -38.62 -13.84 0.07
N ALA A 181 -38.97 -15.03 0.54
CA ALA A 181 -38.35 -15.61 1.73
C ALA A 181 -36.87 -15.93 1.47
N ASP A 182 -36.01 -15.82 2.49
CA ASP A 182 -34.53 -15.88 2.41
C ASP A 182 -33.97 -17.03 1.56
N GLY A 183 -34.53 -18.24 1.70
CA GLY A 183 -34.09 -19.42 0.93
C GLY A 183 -34.40 -19.32 -0.57
N THR A 184 -35.57 -18.77 -0.91
CA THR A 184 -36.02 -18.52 -2.28
C THR A 184 -35.28 -17.34 -2.89
N LEU A 185 -35.06 -16.28 -2.11
CA LEU A 185 -34.28 -15.10 -2.50
C LEU A 185 -32.85 -15.51 -2.89
N ARG A 186 -32.19 -16.32 -2.06
CA ARG A 186 -30.83 -16.81 -2.31
C ARG A 186 -30.75 -17.69 -3.56
N SER A 187 -31.76 -18.53 -3.80
CA SER A 187 -31.81 -19.40 -4.97
C SER A 187 -32.07 -18.61 -6.26
N ARG A 188 -33.04 -17.68 -6.23
CA ARG A 188 -33.36 -16.80 -7.36
C ARG A 188 -32.23 -15.84 -7.69
N PHE A 189 -31.55 -15.29 -6.68
CA PHE A 189 -30.38 -14.44 -6.87
C PHE A 189 -29.28 -15.20 -7.59
N ARG A 190 -28.94 -16.41 -7.13
CA ARG A 190 -27.94 -17.28 -7.78
C ARG A 190 -28.28 -17.55 -9.25
N ILE A 191 -29.53 -17.89 -9.56
CA ILE A 191 -29.98 -18.13 -10.94
C ILE A 191 -29.89 -16.84 -11.80
N ALA A 192 -30.19 -15.68 -11.22
CA ALA A 192 -30.22 -14.40 -11.94
C ALA A 192 -28.83 -13.82 -12.27
N VAL A 193 -27.81 -14.15 -11.47
CA VAL A 193 -26.47 -13.53 -11.54
C VAL A 193 -25.38 -14.43 -12.11
N ASP A 194 -25.65 -15.72 -12.36
CA ASP A 194 -24.65 -16.64 -12.90
C ASP A 194 -24.50 -16.48 -14.43
N PRO A 195 -23.29 -16.16 -14.89
CA PRO A 195 -22.60 -17.09 -15.76
C PRO A 195 -21.19 -17.36 -15.22
N ALA A 196 -21.01 -18.55 -14.66
CA ALA A 196 -19.75 -19.20 -14.35
C ALA A 196 -18.77 -18.35 -13.51
N GLU A 197 -18.75 -18.66 -12.22
CA GLU A 197 -17.58 -18.60 -11.32
C GLU A 197 -16.27 -18.07 -11.95
N GLU A 198 -16.01 -16.78 -11.77
CA GLU A 198 -14.67 -16.35 -11.38
C GLU A 198 -14.71 -16.14 -9.85
N GLN A 199 -14.85 -17.26 -9.15
CA GLN A 199 -14.25 -17.38 -7.83
C GLN A 199 -12.79 -16.93 -8.01
N ALA A 200 -12.34 -15.94 -7.24
CA ALA A 200 -10.91 -15.91 -6.92
C ALA A 200 -10.57 -17.35 -6.51
N PRO A 201 -9.56 -17.99 -7.12
CA PRO A 201 -9.32 -19.41 -6.92
C PRO A 201 -9.42 -19.68 -5.43
N ASP A 202 -10.27 -20.65 -5.06
CA ASP A 202 -10.16 -21.32 -3.78
C ASP A 202 -8.66 -21.50 -3.56
N PRO A 203 -8.05 -20.92 -2.50
CA PRO A 203 -6.61 -20.97 -2.33
C PRO A 203 -6.25 -22.43 -2.42
N GLY A 204 -5.70 -22.84 -3.57
CA GLY A 204 -5.51 -24.24 -3.92
C GLY A 204 -4.85 -24.92 -2.74
N PRO A 205 -5.10 -26.23 -2.54
CA PRO A 205 -4.86 -26.94 -1.27
C PRO A 205 -3.67 -26.34 -0.55
N ALA A 206 -3.94 -25.67 0.59
CA ALA A 206 -2.95 -24.88 1.31
C ALA A 206 -1.64 -25.67 1.34
N ALA A 207 -0.60 -25.16 0.67
CA ALA A 207 0.71 -25.76 0.79
C ALA A 207 0.97 -25.90 2.30
N GLU A 208 1.26 -27.14 2.72
CA GLU A 208 1.30 -27.48 4.14
C GLU A 208 2.37 -26.61 4.81
N LEU A 209 1.97 -25.84 5.82
CA LEU A 209 2.90 -24.98 6.53
C LEU A 209 3.80 -25.83 7.40
N GLU A 210 5.11 -25.73 7.19
CA GLU A 210 6.12 -26.39 8.01
C GLU A 210 6.32 -25.60 9.31
N LEU A 211 5.32 -25.66 10.18
CA LEU A 211 5.30 -24.91 11.44
C LEU A 211 6.57 -25.09 12.32
N PRO A 212 7.25 -26.26 12.34
CA PRO A 212 8.49 -26.41 13.09
C PRO A 212 9.68 -25.63 12.53
N ASP A 213 9.61 -25.19 11.27
CA ASP A 213 10.66 -24.43 10.59
C ASP A 213 10.36 -22.91 10.56
N ILE A 214 9.12 -22.50 10.79
CA ILE A 214 8.72 -21.08 10.79
C ILE A 214 8.89 -20.50 12.20
N GLN A 215 9.54 -19.33 12.32
CA GLN A 215 9.60 -18.60 13.60
C GLN A 215 8.20 -18.19 14.10
N GLY A 216 7.96 -18.33 15.40
CA GLY A 216 6.63 -18.14 16.02
C GLY A 216 6.01 -16.77 15.75
N LEU A 217 6.79 -15.69 15.81
CA LEU A 217 6.36 -14.30 15.60
C LEU A 217 5.66 -14.08 14.25
N VAL A 218 6.05 -14.85 13.23
CA VAL A 218 5.50 -14.75 11.88
C VAL A 218 4.01 -15.10 11.91
N LEU A 219 3.65 -16.24 12.49
CA LEU A 219 2.29 -16.77 12.44
C LEU A 219 1.47 -16.53 13.72
N ARG A 220 2.11 -16.22 14.85
CA ARG A 220 1.47 -16.09 16.17
C ARG A 220 1.65 -14.70 16.76
N GLY A 221 0.63 -14.27 17.49
CA GLY A 221 0.73 -13.18 18.45
C GLY A 221 0.86 -13.75 19.87
N PHE A 222 1.74 -13.19 20.68
CA PHE A 222 1.94 -13.60 22.08
C PHE A 222 1.12 -12.69 23.00
N ALA A 223 -0.19 -12.96 23.06
CA ALA A 223 -1.15 -12.10 23.77
C ALA A 223 -0.88 -11.99 25.28
N ASP A 224 -0.39 -13.07 25.89
CA ASP A 224 -0.11 -13.14 27.33
C ASP A 224 1.26 -12.54 27.71
N HIS A 225 2.07 -12.13 26.73
CA HIS A 225 3.37 -11.50 27.00
C HIS A 225 3.17 -10.01 27.26
N SER A 226 3.47 -9.59 28.49
CA SER A 226 3.28 -8.22 28.96
C SER A 226 4.52 -7.35 28.80
N VAL A 227 5.71 -7.95 28.67
CA VAL A 227 7.00 -7.26 28.56
C VAL A 227 7.82 -7.80 27.40
N ALA A 228 8.68 -6.94 26.84
CA ALA A 228 9.59 -7.29 25.75
C ALA A 228 10.95 -6.59 25.91
N ALA A 229 11.99 -7.25 25.43
CA ALA A 229 13.31 -6.65 25.24
C ALA A 229 13.82 -6.99 23.84
N HIS A 230 14.20 -5.96 23.09
CA HIS A 230 14.80 -6.11 21.77
C HIS A 230 16.28 -5.80 21.88
N LEU A 231 17.14 -6.82 21.77
CA LEU A 231 18.58 -6.69 21.88
C LEU A 231 19.19 -6.60 20.48
N PHE A 232 19.93 -5.52 20.21
CA PHE A 232 20.55 -5.27 18.91
C PHE A 232 22.03 -5.62 18.96
N LEU A 233 22.49 -6.41 17.99
CA LEU A 233 23.83 -6.94 17.94
C LEU A 233 24.56 -6.51 16.68
N ARG A 234 25.88 -6.35 16.81
CA ARG A 234 26.84 -6.16 15.74
C ARG A 234 27.68 -7.42 15.57
N VAL A 235 27.91 -7.86 14.34
CA VAL A 235 28.87 -8.91 14.03
C VAL A 235 30.27 -8.31 13.98
N THR A 236 31.13 -8.71 14.90
CA THR A 236 32.56 -8.31 14.94
C THR A 236 33.45 -9.36 14.28
N SER A 237 33.04 -10.63 14.25
CA SER A 237 33.74 -11.71 13.56
C SER A 237 32.76 -12.80 13.11
N GLY A 238 32.77 -13.13 11.81
CA GLY A 238 31.77 -14.00 11.19
C GLY A 238 31.75 -15.42 11.75
N ALA A 239 32.89 -16.13 11.79
CA ALA A 239 32.92 -17.52 12.23
C ALA A 239 32.52 -17.72 13.71
N PRO A 240 33.01 -16.93 14.69
CA PRO A 240 32.51 -17.01 16.06
C PRO A 240 31.03 -16.61 16.18
N ALA A 241 30.56 -15.60 15.43
CA ALA A 241 29.14 -15.24 15.42
C ALA A 241 28.25 -16.37 14.90
N ARG A 242 28.65 -17.07 13.82
CA ARG A 242 27.94 -18.27 13.31
C ARG A 242 27.89 -19.38 14.36
N ARG A 243 29.00 -19.65 15.06
CA ARG A 243 29.00 -20.64 16.15
C ARG A 243 28.01 -20.28 17.26
N TRP A 244 27.88 -19.00 17.61
CA TRP A 244 26.88 -18.52 18.56
C TRP A 244 25.45 -18.61 18.01
N LEU A 245 25.22 -18.32 16.72
CA LEU A 245 23.92 -18.53 16.08
C LEU A 245 23.46 -19.98 16.22
N ARG A 246 24.36 -20.94 16.07
CA ARG A 246 24.07 -22.35 16.27
C ARG A 246 23.68 -22.69 17.71
N THR A 247 24.24 -22.01 18.71
CA THR A 247 23.89 -22.26 20.13
C THR A 247 22.55 -21.66 20.51
N VAL A 248 22.18 -20.51 19.94
CA VAL A 248 20.89 -19.85 20.21
C VAL A 248 19.74 -20.38 19.36
N ALA A 249 20.00 -20.94 18.18
CA ALA A 249 18.96 -21.42 17.26
C ALA A 249 17.93 -22.39 17.89
N PRO A 250 18.30 -23.33 18.79
CA PRO A 250 17.35 -24.18 19.49
C PRO A 250 16.41 -23.45 20.46
N GLU A 251 16.74 -22.22 20.86
CA GLU A 251 15.90 -21.40 21.74
C GLU A 251 14.92 -20.50 20.99
N VAL A 252 15.08 -20.36 19.67
CA VAL A 252 14.16 -19.57 18.84
C VAL A 252 12.83 -20.31 18.76
N THR A 253 11.78 -19.64 19.21
CA THR A 253 10.44 -20.20 19.34
C THR A 253 9.84 -20.51 17.98
N ALA A 254 9.40 -21.75 17.77
CA ALA A 254 8.79 -22.18 16.51
C ALA A 254 7.28 -21.89 16.46
N ALA A 255 6.72 -21.81 15.25
CA ALA A 255 5.28 -21.69 15.05
C ALA A 255 4.53 -22.98 15.45
N ALA A 256 5.21 -24.14 15.45
CA ALA A 256 4.66 -25.45 15.81
C ALA A 256 4.37 -25.65 17.30
N GLU A 257 4.87 -24.79 18.20
CA GLU A 257 4.64 -24.88 19.65
C GLU A 257 3.20 -24.47 20.03
N VAL A 258 2.21 -24.99 19.30
CA VAL A 258 0.80 -24.65 19.31
C VAL A 258 0.13 -25.29 20.53
N GLY A 259 -0.45 -24.45 21.40
CA GLY A 259 -1.26 -24.90 22.54
C GLY A 259 -0.60 -24.61 23.88
N ASP A 260 0.74 -24.70 23.93
CA ASP A 260 1.50 -24.17 25.03
C ASP A 260 1.51 -22.64 24.90
N ARG A 261 1.03 -21.95 25.93
CA ARG A 261 1.20 -20.51 26.09
C ARG A 261 2.55 -20.36 26.79
N PRO A 262 3.68 -20.30 26.06
CA PRO A 262 4.97 -20.29 26.72
C PRO A 262 5.07 -19.02 27.59
N ALA A 263 5.78 -19.11 28.71
CA ALA A 263 5.99 -17.95 29.58
C ALA A 263 6.91 -16.90 28.91
N ARG A 264 7.69 -17.32 27.91
CA ARG A 264 8.64 -16.48 27.16
C ARG A 264 8.84 -16.99 25.74
N ALA A 265 9.17 -16.10 24.81
CA ALA A 265 9.49 -16.45 23.42
C ALA A 265 10.63 -15.61 22.87
N LEU A 266 11.47 -16.24 22.03
CA LEU A 266 12.62 -15.63 21.36
C LEU A 266 12.46 -15.73 19.85
N HIS A 267 12.71 -14.62 19.17
CA HIS A 267 12.79 -14.57 17.71
C HIS A 267 14.06 -13.83 17.29
N LEU A 268 14.55 -14.12 16.09
CA LEU A 268 15.82 -13.61 15.61
C LEU A 268 15.67 -13.12 14.17
N GLY A 269 16.06 -11.86 13.95
CA GLY A 269 16.16 -11.25 12.63
C GLY A 269 17.60 -10.88 12.29
N ILE A 270 17.98 -10.98 11.01
CA ILE A 270 19.32 -10.63 10.50
C ILE A 270 19.17 -9.60 9.39
N SER A 271 19.86 -8.45 9.50
CA SER A 271 19.85 -7.43 8.44
C SER A 271 20.69 -7.87 7.25
N HIS A 272 20.54 -7.21 6.10
CA HIS A 272 21.39 -7.48 4.94
C HIS A 272 22.88 -7.27 5.26
N ALA A 273 23.20 -6.24 6.05
CA ALA A 273 24.55 -5.97 6.51
C ALA A 273 25.05 -7.08 7.47
N GLY A 274 24.16 -7.64 8.29
CA GLY A 274 24.46 -8.80 9.12
C GLY A 274 24.76 -10.06 8.31
N LEU A 275 23.95 -10.39 7.31
CA LEU A 275 24.20 -11.53 6.41
C LEU A 275 25.55 -11.38 5.69
N THR A 276 25.90 -10.16 5.28
CA THR A 276 27.20 -9.85 4.69
C THR A 276 28.35 -10.16 5.66
N ARG A 277 28.26 -9.71 6.92
CA ARG A 277 29.30 -9.93 7.93
C ARG A 277 29.38 -11.37 8.44
N LEU A 278 28.28 -12.14 8.32
CA LEU A 278 28.26 -13.58 8.55
C LEU A 278 28.93 -14.37 7.40
N GLY A 279 29.25 -13.72 6.28
CA GLY A 279 29.96 -14.34 5.16
C GLY A 279 29.06 -14.99 4.12
N VAL A 280 27.78 -14.59 4.03
CA VAL A 280 26.90 -15.02 2.94
C VAL A 280 27.46 -14.53 1.60
N PRO A 281 27.52 -15.37 0.54
CA PRO A 281 28.08 -14.97 -0.75
C PRO A 281 27.36 -13.77 -1.39
N ALA A 282 28.12 -12.84 -1.96
CA ALA A 282 27.58 -11.62 -2.58
C ALA A 282 26.52 -11.91 -3.67
N ALA A 283 26.67 -12.99 -4.43
CA ALA A 283 25.69 -13.40 -5.45
C ALA A 283 24.32 -13.77 -4.84
N GLN A 284 24.30 -14.35 -3.63
CA GLN A 284 23.07 -14.65 -2.91
C GLN A 284 22.45 -13.38 -2.31
N LEU A 285 23.28 -12.48 -1.80
CA LEU A 285 22.86 -11.19 -1.24
C LEU A 285 22.24 -10.27 -2.31
N ALA A 286 22.78 -10.27 -3.52
CA ALA A 286 22.30 -9.45 -4.64
C ALA A 286 20.88 -9.79 -5.09
N ALA A 287 20.37 -10.99 -4.77
CA ALA A 287 19.01 -11.41 -5.10
C ALA A 287 17.95 -10.77 -4.21
N PHE A 288 18.32 -10.21 -3.04
CA PHE A 288 17.34 -9.62 -2.13
C PHE A 288 16.70 -8.33 -2.69
N PRO A 289 15.47 -7.98 -2.27
CA PRO A 289 14.81 -6.74 -2.65
C PRO A 289 15.64 -5.52 -2.24
N GLU A 290 15.51 -4.43 -3.01
CA GLU A 290 16.31 -3.21 -2.83
C GLU A 290 16.16 -2.62 -1.43
N GLU A 291 14.94 -2.61 -0.92
CA GLU A 291 14.58 -2.10 0.40
C GLU A 291 15.40 -2.78 1.51
N PHE A 292 15.48 -4.11 1.45
CA PHE A 292 16.26 -4.90 2.40
C PHE A 292 17.77 -4.73 2.19
N ARG A 293 18.23 -4.63 0.93
CA ARG A 293 19.67 -4.48 0.61
C ARG A 293 20.23 -3.15 1.10
N GLU A 294 19.50 -2.06 0.91
CA GLU A 294 19.91 -0.71 1.29
C GLU A 294 19.79 -0.48 2.80
N GLY A 295 18.79 -1.09 3.43
CA GLY A 295 18.49 -0.89 4.84
C GLY A 295 17.73 0.41 5.08
N MET A 296 17.02 0.46 6.20
CA MET A 296 16.00 1.50 6.42
C MET A 296 16.60 2.90 6.59
N HIS A 297 17.77 3.03 7.20
CA HIS A 297 18.43 4.34 7.38
C HIS A 297 18.71 5.01 6.04
N ALA A 298 19.18 4.26 5.04
CA ALA A 298 19.46 4.80 3.71
C ALA A 298 18.17 5.22 2.98
N ARG A 299 17.03 4.66 3.39
CA ARG A 299 15.72 4.87 2.76
C ARG A 299 14.81 5.83 3.51
N GLU A 300 15.27 6.48 4.58
CA GLU A 300 14.42 7.40 5.35
C GLU A 300 13.89 8.56 4.48
N ASP A 301 14.67 9.05 3.51
CA ASP A 301 14.20 10.06 2.54
C ASP A 301 13.10 9.52 1.60
N VAL A 302 13.01 8.21 1.39
CA VAL A 302 11.92 7.60 0.60
C VAL A 302 10.68 7.41 1.47
N LEU A 303 10.86 6.94 2.71
CA LEU A 303 9.78 6.70 3.66
C LEU A 303 9.16 8.00 4.19
N SER A 304 9.98 9.04 4.26
CA SER A 304 9.69 10.32 4.92
C SER A 304 10.35 11.48 4.13
N PRO A 305 10.01 11.71 2.84
CA PRO A 305 10.71 12.68 1.97
C PRO A 305 10.60 14.13 2.45
N GLY A 306 11.74 14.73 2.79
CA GLY A 306 11.82 16.09 3.35
C GLY A 306 11.36 16.18 4.81
N ARG A 307 11.28 15.05 5.51
CA ARG A 307 10.66 14.91 6.85
C ARG A 307 11.62 14.40 7.93
N GLY A 308 12.93 14.47 7.71
CA GLY A 308 13.93 14.19 8.74
C GLY A 308 14.08 15.38 9.69
N THR A 309 13.05 15.67 10.51
CA THR A 309 13.11 16.83 11.43
C THR A 309 13.92 16.55 12.70
N GLU A 310 14.24 15.28 12.97
CA GLU A 310 14.89 14.85 14.19
C GLU A 310 15.84 13.67 13.91
N PRO A 311 17.07 13.66 14.47
CA PRO A 311 18.05 12.61 14.20
C PRO A 311 17.58 11.26 14.76
N TRP A 312 17.86 10.20 14.00
CA TRP A 312 17.74 8.83 14.49
C TRP A 312 18.66 8.62 15.70
N GLN A 313 18.25 7.74 16.60
CA GLN A 313 18.99 7.42 17.83
C GLN A 313 19.83 6.15 17.64
N GLN A 314 20.88 6.01 18.44
CA GLN A 314 21.65 4.77 18.55
C GLN A 314 20.72 3.57 18.85
N PRO A 315 20.95 2.40 18.23
CA PRO A 315 22.04 2.06 17.32
C PRO A 315 21.71 2.27 15.83
N PHE A 316 20.65 3.02 15.52
CA PHE A 316 20.16 3.21 14.15
C PHE A 316 20.68 4.48 13.48
N ASP A 317 21.33 5.37 14.22
CA ASP A 317 21.84 6.70 13.79
C ASP A 317 22.89 6.68 12.65
N ALA A 318 23.23 5.50 12.13
CA ALA A 318 24.04 5.34 10.93
C ALA A 318 23.64 4.07 10.14
N PRO A 319 23.85 4.04 8.81
CA PRO A 319 23.59 2.87 7.98
C PRO A 319 24.36 1.64 8.47
N GLY A 320 23.65 0.52 8.54
CA GLY A 320 24.23 -0.75 8.97
C GLY A 320 24.84 -0.65 10.37
N GLY A 321 24.23 0.08 11.31
CA GLY A 321 24.59 0.09 12.72
C GLY A 321 24.22 -1.21 13.45
N VAL A 322 23.26 -1.97 12.89
CA VAL A 322 22.71 -3.21 13.47
C VAL A 322 22.81 -4.37 12.47
N ASP A 323 23.23 -5.53 12.95
CA ASP A 323 23.37 -6.75 12.14
C ASP A 323 22.33 -7.82 12.49
N ILE A 324 22.03 -7.98 13.78
CA ILE A 324 21.09 -8.99 14.28
C ILE A 324 20.20 -8.34 15.34
N VAL A 325 18.92 -8.70 15.36
CA VAL A 325 17.99 -8.37 16.45
C VAL A 325 17.51 -9.65 17.11
N LEU A 326 17.57 -9.68 18.44
CA LEU A 326 16.89 -10.67 19.27
C LEU A 326 15.63 -10.04 19.83
N LEU A 327 14.47 -10.62 19.54
CA LEU A 327 13.18 -10.18 20.03
C LEU A 327 12.72 -11.10 21.15
N LEU A 328 12.95 -10.69 22.39
CA LEU A 328 12.50 -11.37 23.58
C LEU A 328 11.15 -10.82 24.01
N SER A 329 10.25 -11.72 24.40
CA SER A 329 8.97 -11.35 25.02
C SER A 329 8.64 -12.35 26.12
N ALA A 330 7.99 -11.90 27.19
CA ALA A 330 7.63 -12.74 28.32
C ALA A 330 6.35 -12.26 29.01
N THR A 331 5.76 -13.13 29.84
CA THR A 331 4.58 -12.83 30.65
C THR A 331 4.83 -11.78 31.73
N GLY A 332 6.09 -11.56 32.13
CA GLY A 332 6.51 -10.51 33.08
C GLY A 332 8.03 -10.47 33.28
N ASP A 333 8.50 -9.47 34.02
CA ASP A 333 9.94 -9.22 34.21
C ASP A 333 10.69 -10.36 34.91
N ALA A 334 10.00 -11.13 35.77
CA ALA A 334 10.58 -12.29 36.45
C ALA A 334 11.09 -13.37 35.48
N GLU A 335 10.45 -13.49 34.32
CA GLU A 335 10.86 -14.41 33.24
C GLU A 335 11.86 -13.75 32.29
N LEU A 336 11.71 -12.44 32.03
CA LEU A 336 12.50 -11.70 31.05
C LEU A 336 13.92 -11.37 31.54
N GLU A 337 14.06 -10.79 32.73
CA GLU A 337 15.33 -10.21 33.18
C GLU A 337 16.46 -11.26 33.35
N PRO A 338 16.24 -12.42 33.99
CA PRO A 338 17.29 -13.43 34.12
C PRO A 338 17.72 -13.98 32.76
N TRP A 339 16.76 -14.15 31.83
CA TRP A 339 17.03 -14.69 30.51
C TRP A 339 17.80 -13.71 29.63
N LEU A 340 17.42 -12.44 29.66
CA LEU A 340 18.12 -11.35 28.96
C LEU A 340 19.54 -11.16 29.51
N ALA A 341 19.72 -11.23 30.83
CA ALA A 341 21.05 -11.17 31.45
C ALA A 341 21.95 -12.32 30.96
N ARG A 342 21.44 -13.55 30.92
CA ARG A 342 22.17 -14.71 30.38
C ARG A 342 22.56 -14.50 28.91
N LEU A 343 21.63 -14.08 28.06
CA LEU A 343 21.92 -13.85 26.63
C LEU A 343 22.98 -12.75 26.42
N ARG A 344 23.00 -11.70 27.25
CA ARG A 344 24.07 -10.69 27.18
C ARG A 344 25.43 -11.29 27.48
N THR A 345 25.53 -12.15 28.51
CA THR A 345 26.76 -12.88 28.82
C THR A 345 27.18 -13.78 27.67
N ASP A 346 26.25 -14.59 27.13
CA ASP A 346 26.53 -15.47 25.99
C ASP A 346 27.03 -14.70 24.76
N VAL A 347 26.45 -13.52 24.50
CA VAL A 347 26.88 -12.62 23.41
C VAL A 347 28.29 -12.07 23.69
N ALA A 348 28.57 -11.63 24.92
CA ALA A 348 29.88 -11.11 25.30
C ALA A 348 30.97 -12.19 25.17
N ASP A 349 30.66 -13.42 25.54
CA ASP A 349 31.58 -14.57 25.50
C ASP A 349 31.74 -15.16 24.09
N SER A 350 30.87 -14.79 23.14
CA SER A 350 30.88 -15.32 21.76
C SER A 350 32.18 -15.02 20.99
N GLY A 351 32.88 -13.94 21.35
CA GLY A 351 34.05 -13.43 20.62
C GLY A 351 33.77 -12.96 19.18
N GLY A 352 32.51 -12.91 18.75
CA GLY A 352 32.11 -12.51 17.39
C GLY A 352 30.91 -11.58 17.31
N LEU A 353 30.30 -11.25 18.45
CA LEU A 353 29.15 -10.37 18.56
C LEU A 353 29.39 -9.29 19.61
N ARG A 354 28.71 -8.17 19.46
CA ARG A 354 28.66 -7.09 20.45
C ARG A 354 27.25 -6.53 20.54
N VAL A 355 26.75 -6.32 21.76
CA VAL A 355 25.51 -5.56 21.98
C VAL A 355 25.76 -4.09 21.60
N VAL A 356 24.94 -3.55 20.70
CA VAL A 356 25.00 -2.14 20.27
C VAL A 356 23.83 -1.31 20.76
N GLY A 357 22.75 -1.96 21.18
CA GLY A 357 21.60 -1.25 21.71
C GLY A 357 20.54 -2.19 22.25
N GLU A 358 19.55 -1.59 22.87
CA GLU A 358 18.44 -2.28 23.48
C GLU A 358 17.21 -1.39 23.46
N GLN A 359 16.06 -1.98 23.23
CA GLN A 359 14.78 -1.31 23.40
C GLN A 359 13.89 -2.15 24.31
N ARG A 360 13.22 -1.50 25.26
CA ARG A 360 12.29 -2.12 26.20
C ARG A 360 10.87 -1.77 25.82
N GLY A 361 10.00 -2.78 25.82
CA GLY A 361 8.58 -2.61 25.57
C GLY A 361 7.75 -3.19 26.71
N ALA A 362 6.61 -2.57 27.00
CA ALA A 362 5.65 -3.08 27.95
C ALA A 362 4.23 -2.82 27.45
N ARG A 363 3.32 -3.77 27.68
CA ARG A 363 1.89 -3.55 27.52
C ARG A 363 1.46 -2.48 28.50
N MET A 364 0.76 -1.47 27.99
CA MET A 364 0.19 -0.46 28.86
C MET A 364 -1.08 -0.98 29.54
N PRO A 365 -1.30 -0.63 30.82
CA PRO A 365 -2.54 -0.95 31.49
C PRO A 365 -3.68 -0.20 30.79
N ALA A 366 -4.72 -0.92 30.38
CA ALA A 366 -5.98 -0.27 30.06
C ALA A 366 -6.56 0.34 31.35
N PRO A 367 -7.21 1.51 31.28
CA PRO A 367 -7.99 2.04 32.41
C PRO A 367 -8.93 0.97 33.01
N GLU A 368 -8.96 0.89 34.35
CA GLU A 368 -9.81 -0.08 35.04
C GLU A 368 -11.28 0.04 34.62
N GLY A 369 -11.92 -1.10 34.31
CA GLY A 369 -13.35 -1.18 34.01
C GLY A 369 -13.75 -0.98 32.54
N ASP A 370 -12.81 -0.79 31.60
CA ASP A 370 -13.14 -0.54 30.19
C ASP A 370 -13.11 -1.76 29.24
N GLY A 371 -12.66 -2.92 29.74
CA GLY A 371 -12.63 -4.18 28.98
C GLY A 371 -11.57 -4.28 27.86
N ARG A 372 -10.76 -3.24 27.62
CA ARG A 372 -9.61 -3.28 26.70
C ARG A 372 -8.45 -4.03 27.35
N THR A 373 -7.67 -4.73 26.53
CA THR A 373 -6.52 -5.51 27.00
C THR A 373 -5.17 -4.98 26.50
N PHE A 374 -5.18 -3.97 25.62
CA PHE A 374 -3.98 -3.39 25.01
C PHE A 374 -4.29 -2.03 24.37
N ILE A 375 -3.58 -0.98 24.80
CA ILE A 375 -3.68 0.37 24.24
C ILE A 375 -2.31 0.89 23.78
N GLU A 376 -2.32 1.88 22.88
CA GLU A 376 -1.14 2.69 22.53
C GLU A 376 -1.17 4.08 23.23
N HIS A 377 -0.12 4.90 23.11
CA HIS A 377 0.08 6.08 23.98
C HIS A 377 -0.91 7.21 23.73
N PHE A 378 -1.53 7.29 22.55
CA PHE A 378 -2.65 8.19 22.31
C PHE A 378 -3.96 7.71 22.95
N GLY A 379 -3.98 6.50 23.54
CA GLY A 379 -5.06 5.94 24.34
C GLY A 379 -6.10 5.14 23.55
N PHE A 380 -5.75 4.65 22.37
CA PHE A 380 -6.60 3.79 21.54
C PHE A 380 -6.26 2.31 21.74
N ALA A 381 -7.29 1.46 21.72
CA ALA A 381 -7.10 0.02 21.63
C ALA A 381 -6.40 -0.35 20.32
N ASP A 382 -5.31 -1.12 20.41
CA ASP A 382 -4.54 -1.56 19.26
C ASP A 382 -4.49 -3.11 19.14
N GLY A 383 -3.95 -3.62 18.04
CA GLY A 383 -3.87 -5.05 17.75
C GLY A 383 -5.16 -5.69 17.23
N ILE A 384 -6.23 -4.91 17.03
CA ILE A 384 -7.58 -5.41 16.69
C ILE A 384 -7.64 -6.03 15.28
N SER A 385 -7.18 -5.29 14.27
CA SER A 385 -7.33 -5.68 12.86
C SER A 385 -6.02 -6.28 12.35
N GLN A 386 -5.90 -7.60 12.46
CA GLN A 386 -4.80 -8.38 11.90
C GLN A 386 -5.32 -9.27 10.76
N PRO A 387 -4.57 -9.42 9.66
CA PRO A 387 -4.86 -10.47 8.70
C PRO A 387 -4.69 -11.86 9.35
N ARG A 388 -5.37 -12.85 8.80
CA ARG A 388 -5.24 -14.26 9.17
C ARG A 388 -4.53 -15.00 8.04
N VAL A 389 -3.67 -15.94 8.40
CA VAL A 389 -2.92 -16.74 7.42
C VAL A 389 -3.72 -18.00 7.08
N ALA A 390 -3.95 -18.27 5.80
CA ALA A 390 -4.61 -19.50 5.36
C ALA A 390 -3.83 -20.73 5.86
N GLY A 391 -4.55 -21.74 6.34
CA GLY A 391 -3.92 -22.94 6.92
C GLY A 391 -3.35 -22.78 8.34
N HIS A 392 -3.49 -21.60 8.98
CA HIS A 392 -3.01 -21.39 10.35
C HIS A 392 -3.96 -20.56 11.23
N GLY A 393 -3.91 -20.80 12.54
CA GLY A 393 -4.65 -20.04 13.56
C GLY A 393 -6.12 -20.41 13.69
N ARG A 394 -6.78 -19.88 14.73
CA ARG A 394 -8.21 -20.12 15.00
C ARG A 394 -9.10 -19.25 14.10
N ALA A 395 -10.33 -19.71 13.89
CA ALA A 395 -11.39 -18.88 13.31
C ALA A 395 -11.56 -17.59 14.13
N GLY A 396 -11.72 -16.47 13.46
CA GLY A 396 -11.79 -15.16 14.10
C GLY A 396 -11.95 -14.04 13.08
N PRO A 397 -12.12 -12.80 13.57
CA PRO A 397 -12.21 -11.62 12.71
C PRO A 397 -10.89 -11.40 11.97
N GLY A 398 -10.97 -10.78 10.80
CA GLY A 398 -9.80 -10.54 9.93
C GLY A 398 -9.90 -11.30 8.62
N GLU A 399 -9.32 -10.71 7.58
CA GLU A 399 -9.29 -11.30 6.25
C GLU A 399 -8.29 -12.45 6.21
N VAL A 400 -8.67 -13.56 5.57
CA VAL A 400 -7.76 -14.71 5.37
C VAL A 400 -6.97 -14.46 4.08
N LEU A 401 -5.64 -14.51 4.17
CA LEU A 401 -4.73 -14.33 3.04
C LEU A 401 -3.88 -15.59 2.82
N PRO A 402 -3.44 -15.84 1.58
CA PRO A 402 -2.45 -16.87 1.28
C PRO A 402 -1.16 -16.67 2.10
N PRO A 403 -0.46 -17.74 2.50
CA PRO A 403 0.71 -17.60 3.35
C PRO A 403 1.86 -16.81 2.74
N GLY A 404 1.97 -16.75 1.40
CA GLY A 404 3.00 -15.99 0.70
C GLY A 404 3.01 -14.49 0.97
N GLU A 405 1.92 -13.93 1.52
CA GLU A 405 1.94 -12.54 1.99
C GLU A 405 2.83 -12.34 3.24
N PHE A 406 3.20 -13.41 3.94
CA PHE A 406 3.96 -13.35 5.19
C PHE A 406 5.07 -14.42 5.32
N VAL A 407 5.05 -15.47 4.51
CA VAL A 407 5.99 -16.60 4.56
C VAL A 407 6.61 -16.78 3.18
N LEU A 408 7.92 -16.56 3.09
CA LEU A 408 8.71 -16.74 1.88
C LEU A 408 8.72 -18.21 1.44
N GLY A 409 8.67 -18.44 0.13
CA GLY A 409 8.54 -19.77 -0.47
C GLY A 409 7.10 -20.26 -0.60
N MET A 410 6.11 -19.48 -0.15
CA MET A 410 4.68 -19.83 -0.23
C MET A 410 3.93 -19.00 -1.30
N PRO A 411 2.80 -19.49 -1.83
CA PRO A 411 1.97 -18.75 -2.77
C PRO A 411 1.33 -17.50 -2.13
N ASP A 412 1.37 -16.38 -2.84
CA ASP A 412 0.80 -15.08 -2.45
C ASP A 412 -0.58 -14.85 -3.09
N VAL A 413 -1.16 -13.65 -2.92
CA VAL A 413 -2.51 -13.31 -3.42
C VAL A 413 -2.62 -13.25 -4.94
N ASP A 414 -1.49 -13.15 -5.66
CA ASP A 414 -1.46 -13.25 -7.12
C ASP A 414 -1.23 -14.68 -7.61
N GLY A 415 -0.98 -15.62 -6.69
CA GLY A 415 -0.60 -17.00 -7.01
C GLY A 415 0.89 -17.13 -7.36
N ASP A 416 1.68 -16.09 -7.19
CA ASP A 416 3.14 -16.14 -7.31
C ASP A 416 3.77 -16.67 -6.02
N VAL A 417 4.97 -17.26 -6.11
CA VAL A 417 5.70 -17.71 -4.92
C VAL A 417 6.51 -16.55 -4.34
N ALA A 418 6.23 -16.21 -3.09
CA ALA A 418 6.90 -15.14 -2.36
C ALA A 418 8.41 -15.40 -2.29
N GLY A 419 9.22 -14.42 -2.69
CA GLY A 419 10.67 -14.57 -2.71
C GLY A 419 11.19 -15.66 -3.65
N ARG A 420 10.47 -16.04 -4.72
CA ARG A 420 10.88 -17.10 -5.67
C ARG A 420 12.29 -16.97 -6.25
N HIS A 421 12.83 -15.75 -6.26
CA HIS A 421 14.14 -15.42 -6.79
C HIS A 421 15.24 -15.44 -5.70
N LEU A 422 14.86 -15.58 -4.43
CA LEU A 422 15.77 -15.61 -3.30
C LEU A 422 16.43 -16.98 -3.15
N PRO A 423 17.64 -17.05 -2.58
CA PRO A 423 18.31 -18.31 -2.29
C PRO A 423 17.50 -19.15 -1.30
N PRO A 424 17.02 -20.37 -1.66
CA PRO A 424 16.14 -21.16 -0.79
C PRO A 424 16.76 -21.51 0.56
N GLY A 425 18.09 -21.71 0.61
CA GLY A 425 18.81 -21.99 1.86
C GLY A 425 18.82 -20.83 2.87
N LEU A 426 18.38 -19.63 2.47
CA LEU A 426 18.26 -18.46 3.35
C LEU A 426 16.80 -18.02 3.53
N SER A 427 15.99 -18.11 2.48
CA SER A 427 14.66 -17.48 2.44
C SER A 427 13.52 -18.43 2.78
N ARG A 428 13.65 -19.74 2.56
CA ARG A 428 12.55 -20.70 2.75
C ARG A 428 11.98 -20.62 4.16
N ASN A 429 10.64 -20.57 4.27
CA ASN A 429 9.90 -20.46 5.52
C ASN A 429 10.26 -19.23 6.38
N GLY A 430 11.03 -18.30 5.83
CA GLY A 430 11.37 -17.04 6.45
C GLY A 430 10.33 -15.97 6.18
N SER A 431 10.59 -14.77 6.69
CA SER A 431 9.81 -13.56 6.46
C SER A 431 10.73 -12.35 6.54
N TYR A 432 10.27 -11.20 6.06
CA TYR A 432 10.87 -9.93 6.47
C TYR A 432 10.18 -9.39 7.73
N LEU A 433 10.98 -8.73 8.56
CA LEU A 433 10.57 -7.94 9.70
C LEU A 433 10.94 -6.49 9.44
N VAL A 434 9.93 -5.63 9.50
CA VAL A 434 10.09 -4.18 9.56
C VAL A 434 10.12 -3.77 11.03
N TYR A 435 11.18 -3.09 11.44
CA TYR A 435 11.30 -2.53 12.78
C TYR A 435 11.36 -1.01 12.73
N ARG A 436 10.50 -0.31 13.48
CA ARG A 436 10.60 1.15 13.69
C ARG A 436 10.39 1.52 15.15
N LYS A 437 11.26 2.38 15.67
CA LYS A 437 11.05 3.10 16.93
C LYS A 437 10.29 4.38 16.61
N LEU A 438 9.01 4.43 16.96
CA LEU A 438 8.12 5.56 16.69
C LEU A 438 7.81 6.29 17.99
N GLU A 439 8.43 7.44 18.22
CA GLU A 439 8.12 8.31 19.34
C GLU A 439 6.76 8.97 19.13
N GLN A 440 5.95 9.07 20.19
CA GLN A 440 4.59 9.62 20.16
C GLN A 440 4.47 10.84 21.06
N ASP A 441 4.13 11.99 20.48
CA ASP A 441 3.91 13.25 21.19
C ASP A 441 2.48 13.34 21.71
N VAL A 442 2.24 12.69 22.85
CA VAL A 442 0.92 12.61 23.49
C VAL A 442 0.37 13.99 23.88
N PRO A 443 1.16 14.91 24.48
CA PRO A 443 0.70 16.28 24.75
C PRO A 443 0.27 17.00 23.47
N ALA A 444 1.05 16.96 22.39
CA ALA A 444 0.68 17.58 21.12
C ALA A 444 -0.64 17.04 20.56
N PHE A 445 -0.84 15.72 20.64
CA PHE A 445 -2.08 15.10 20.17
C PHE A 445 -3.29 15.58 20.97
N ARG A 446 -3.15 15.70 22.30
CA ARG A 446 -4.20 16.21 23.21
C ARG A 446 -4.51 17.68 22.93
N GLU A 447 -3.49 18.53 22.82
CA GLU A 447 -3.64 19.95 22.47
C GLU A 447 -4.36 20.12 21.13
N MET A 448 -3.93 19.38 20.11
CA MET A 448 -4.50 19.45 18.77
C MET A 448 -5.97 19.03 18.74
N THR A 449 -6.31 17.94 19.42
CA THR A 449 -7.70 17.43 19.47
C THR A 449 -8.60 18.35 20.29
N ALA A 450 -8.11 18.88 21.41
CA ALA A 450 -8.83 19.87 22.23
C ALA A 450 -9.10 21.18 21.46
N ALA A 451 -8.12 21.68 20.69
CA ALA A 451 -8.28 22.90 19.89
C ALA A 451 -9.37 22.78 18.80
N ALA A 452 -9.63 21.56 18.31
CA ALA A 452 -10.68 21.30 17.34
C ALA A 452 -12.03 20.86 17.96
N ALA A 453 -12.07 20.62 19.28
CA ALA A 453 -13.20 19.99 19.98
C ALA A 453 -14.52 20.74 19.80
N GLY A 454 -14.52 22.08 19.86
CA GLY A 454 -15.74 22.89 19.77
C GLY A 454 -16.50 22.79 18.43
N ARG A 455 -15.97 22.06 17.45
CA ARG A 455 -16.62 21.80 16.15
C ARG A 455 -17.43 20.50 16.12
N PHE A 456 -17.32 19.66 17.15
CA PHE A 456 -17.92 18.32 17.18
C PHE A 456 -18.62 18.09 18.52
N GLU A 457 -19.78 17.43 18.50
CA GLU A 457 -20.62 17.22 19.70
C GLU A 457 -19.90 16.39 20.77
N GLY A 458 -19.19 15.33 20.39
CA GLY A 458 -18.34 14.55 21.29
C GLY A 458 -16.96 15.17 21.57
N GLY A 459 -16.77 16.45 21.23
CA GLY A 459 -15.58 17.22 21.57
C GLY A 459 -14.28 16.61 21.04
N ALA A 460 -13.24 16.60 21.88
CA ALA A 460 -11.90 16.15 21.50
C ALA A 460 -11.85 14.65 21.15
N ASP A 461 -12.70 13.82 21.77
CA ASP A 461 -12.72 12.39 21.50
C ASP A 461 -13.30 12.05 20.13
N ASP A 462 -14.31 12.79 19.66
CA ASP A 462 -14.81 12.64 18.28
C ASP A 462 -13.77 13.09 17.25
N VAL A 463 -13.01 14.16 17.54
CA VAL A 463 -11.88 14.60 16.70
C VAL A 463 -10.84 13.48 16.63
N ALA A 464 -10.41 12.97 17.78
CA ALA A 464 -9.41 11.91 17.88
C ALA A 464 -9.88 10.63 17.15
N ALA A 465 -11.15 10.24 17.35
CA ALA A 465 -11.74 9.09 16.69
C ALA A 465 -11.83 9.29 15.18
N GLY A 466 -12.15 10.50 14.70
CA GLY A 466 -12.17 10.82 13.27
C GLY A 466 -10.80 10.74 12.60
N LEU A 467 -9.74 11.12 13.32
CA LEU A 467 -8.35 11.02 12.86
C LEU A 467 -7.86 9.56 12.79
N VAL A 468 -8.22 8.74 13.78
CA VAL A 468 -7.83 7.32 13.83
C VAL A 468 -8.73 6.45 12.94
N GLY A 469 -10.03 6.75 12.90
CA GLY A 469 -11.09 5.96 12.29
C GLY A 469 -11.73 4.92 13.22
N ARG A 470 -11.43 4.98 14.52
CA ARG A 470 -12.01 4.16 15.59
C ARG A 470 -12.19 4.99 16.85
N ARG A 471 -13.13 4.63 17.72
CA ARG A 471 -13.17 5.11 19.09
C ARG A 471 -12.00 4.53 19.90
N ARG A 472 -11.75 5.10 21.08
CA ARG A 472 -10.66 4.68 21.98
C ARG A 472 -10.77 3.23 22.46
N ASP A 473 -11.99 2.70 22.57
CA ASP A 473 -12.29 1.29 22.89
C ASP A 473 -12.03 0.33 21.71
N GLY A 474 -11.78 0.87 20.52
CA GLY A 474 -11.58 0.09 19.31
C GLY A 474 -12.82 -0.03 18.43
N GLU A 475 -13.98 0.49 18.82
CA GLU A 475 -15.18 0.48 17.99
C GLU A 475 -14.92 1.20 16.65
N PRO A 476 -15.18 0.57 15.50
CA PRO A 476 -14.96 1.21 14.20
C PRO A 476 -15.95 2.35 13.96
N LEU A 477 -15.48 3.47 13.40
CA LEU A 477 -16.38 4.53 12.95
C LEU A 477 -17.13 4.13 11.67
N ALA A 478 -18.43 4.46 11.62
CA ALA A 478 -19.29 4.24 10.46
C ALA A 478 -20.18 5.48 10.22
N PRO A 479 -19.94 6.30 9.17
CA PRO A 479 -18.85 6.17 8.19
C PRO A 479 -17.47 6.50 8.78
N CYS A 480 -16.43 5.85 8.27
CA CYS A 480 -15.03 6.14 8.62
C CYS A 480 -14.46 7.21 7.67
N PRO A 481 -13.88 8.32 8.15
CA PRO A 481 -13.36 9.38 7.27
C PRO A 481 -12.30 8.87 6.28
N ALA A 482 -12.27 9.40 5.05
CA ALA A 482 -11.32 8.92 4.02
C ALA A 482 -9.84 9.16 4.40
N GLY A 483 -9.55 10.22 5.17
CA GLY A 483 -8.21 10.53 5.68
C GLY A 483 -7.85 9.82 6.99
N ALA A 484 -8.75 9.03 7.57
CA ALA A 484 -8.51 8.39 8.86
C ALA A 484 -7.43 7.29 8.76
N HIS A 485 -6.61 7.17 9.80
CA HIS A 485 -5.46 6.28 9.82
C HIS A 485 -5.77 4.83 9.44
N VAL A 486 -6.77 4.22 10.09
CA VAL A 486 -7.12 2.81 9.78
C VAL A 486 -7.65 2.62 8.36
N ARG A 487 -8.21 3.66 7.74
CA ARG A 487 -8.71 3.62 6.36
C ARG A 487 -7.60 3.85 5.35
N ARG A 488 -6.61 4.68 5.69
CA ARG A 488 -5.40 4.85 4.87
C ARG A 488 -4.51 3.61 4.92
N ALA A 489 -4.22 3.10 6.11
CA ALA A 489 -3.39 1.91 6.31
C ALA A 489 -4.04 0.61 5.79
N ASN A 490 -5.37 0.53 5.76
CA ASN A 490 -6.11 -0.57 5.13
C ASN A 490 -7.39 -0.03 4.47
N PRO A 491 -7.35 0.29 3.17
CA PRO A 491 -8.49 0.83 2.43
C PRO A 491 -9.63 -0.15 2.21
N ARG A 492 -9.42 -1.43 2.53
CA ARG A 492 -10.36 -2.54 2.34
C ARG A 492 -10.83 -2.67 0.89
N GLY A 493 -12.02 -2.18 0.58
CA GLY A 493 -12.58 -2.17 -0.77
C GLY A 493 -12.84 -0.77 -1.30
N SER A 494 -12.32 0.26 -0.63
CA SER A 494 -12.67 1.66 -0.94
C SER A 494 -11.86 2.28 -2.08
N LEU A 495 -10.78 1.63 -2.52
CA LEU A 495 -9.97 2.06 -3.66
C LEU A 495 -10.33 1.31 -4.96
N PRO A 496 -10.07 1.89 -6.14
CA PRO A 496 -10.09 1.17 -7.41
C PRO A 496 -9.18 -0.07 -7.34
N GLY A 497 -9.66 -1.23 -7.81
CA GLY A 497 -8.98 -2.53 -7.61
C GLY A 497 -9.51 -3.34 -6.42
N GLY A 498 -10.36 -2.73 -5.59
CA GLY A 498 -11.13 -3.40 -4.54
C GLY A 498 -10.26 -4.13 -3.51
N ARG A 499 -10.80 -5.21 -2.94
CA ARG A 499 -10.12 -5.95 -1.87
C ARG A 499 -8.83 -6.64 -2.31
N LYS A 500 -8.71 -7.02 -3.59
CA LYS A 500 -7.47 -7.66 -4.09
C LYS A 500 -6.29 -6.70 -3.93
N LEU A 501 -6.48 -5.42 -4.27
CA LEU A 501 -5.45 -4.40 -4.05
C LEU A 501 -5.07 -4.35 -2.57
N SER A 502 -6.03 -4.13 -1.67
CA SER A 502 -5.72 -4.03 -0.24
C SER A 502 -5.03 -5.27 0.34
N ARG A 503 -5.43 -6.47 -0.09
CA ARG A 503 -4.83 -7.74 0.37
C ARG A 503 -3.32 -7.82 0.13
N ARG A 504 -2.83 -7.34 -1.03
CA ARG A 504 -1.40 -7.36 -1.41
C ARG A 504 -0.49 -6.55 -0.47
N HIS A 505 -1.10 -5.62 0.28
CA HIS A 505 -0.40 -4.62 1.07
C HIS A 505 -0.60 -4.81 2.59
N LEU A 506 -1.37 -5.82 3.00
CA LEU A 506 -1.59 -6.09 4.42
C LEU A 506 -0.33 -6.65 5.08
N MET A 507 -0.15 -6.32 6.36
CA MET A 507 1.00 -6.75 7.16
C MET A 507 0.52 -7.30 8.51
N LEU A 508 1.31 -8.20 9.11
CA LEU A 508 1.05 -8.69 10.47
C LEU A 508 1.80 -7.81 11.47
N ARG A 509 1.06 -6.99 12.23
CA ARG A 509 1.67 -6.08 13.22
C ARG A 509 1.91 -6.82 14.54
N ARG A 510 3.09 -6.61 15.12
CA ARG A 510 3.59 -7.25 16.35
C ARG A 510 4.20 -6.22 17.31
N GLY A 511 3.82 -4.95 17.16
CA GLY A 511 4.40 -3.86 17.94
C GLY A 511 4.02 -3.89 19.42
N ILE A 512 4.81 -3.19 20.22
CA ILE A 512 4.62 -3.03 21.67
C ILE A 512 4.99 -1.59 22.09
N PRO A 513 4.24 -0.94 23.00
CA PRO A 513 4.59 0.38 23.51
C PRO A 513 5.93 0.38 24.26
N TYR A 514 6.64 1.50 24.25
CA TYR A 514 7.79 1.79 25.10
C TYR A 514 7.59 3.11 25.86
N GLY A 515 8.32 3.29 26.97
CA GLY A 515 8.19 4.47 27.82
C GLY A 515 6.98 4.40 28.75
N THR A 516 6.90 5.35 29.68
CA THR A 516 5.84 5.43 30.69
C THR A 516 4.54 5.96 30.08
N TYR A 517 3.42 5.32 30.43
CA TYR A 517 2.09 5.80 30.05
C TYR A 517 1.80 7.15 30.71
N LEU A 518 1.36 8.12 29.90
CA LEU A 518 0.93 9.42 30.40
C LEU A 518 -0.60 9.42 30.62
N PRO A 519 -1.11 9.45 31.86
CA PRO A 519 -2.55 9.38 32.11
C PRO A 519 -3.32 10.55 31.48
N PRO A 520 -4.61 10.38 31.13
CA PRO A 520 -5.45 11.48 30.67
C PRO A 520 -5.50 12.62 31.70
N GLY A 521 -5.33 13.86 31.24
CA GLY A 521 -5.36 15.06 32.10
C GLY A 521 -4.05 15.34 32.86
N ALA A 522 -3.04 14.46 32.79
CA ALA A 522 -1.71 14.75 33.31
C ALA A 522 -0.97 15.74 32.41
N ASP A 523 -0.16 16.61 33.03
CA ASP A 523 0.77 17.52 32.36
C ASP A 523 1.89 16.74 31.65
N ASP A 524 2.55 17.39 30.69
CA ASP A 524 3.73 16.82 30.02
C ASP A 524 4.86 16.59 31.04
N ASP A 525 5.30 15.35 31.17
CA ASP A 525 6.38 14.91 32.06
C ASP A 525 7.75 14.87 31.36
N GLY A 526 7.82 15.26 30.08
CA GLY A 526 9.04 15.30 29.28
C GLY A 526 9.67 13.94 29.00
N THR A 527 8.97 12.84 29.28
CA THR A 527 9.50 11.48 29.10
C THR A 527 9.25 10.96 27.69
N GLU A 528 10.31 10.44 27.05
CA GLU A 528 10.21 9.80 25.75
C GLU A 528 9.33 8.54 25.81
N ARG A 529 8.37 8.44 24.90
CA ARG A 529 7.39 7.36 24.83
C ARG A 529 6.95 7.10 23.41
N GLY A 530 6.47 5.91 23.14
CA GLY A 530 5.88 5.61 21.84
C GLY A 530 5.70 4.14 21.58
N LEU A 531 5.86 3.75 20.31
CA LEU A 531 5.63 2.40 19.82
C LEU A 531 6.91 1.81 19.22
N LEU A 532 7.30 0.64 19.69
CA LEU A 532 8.20 -0.23 18.93
C LEU A 532 7.33 -0.92 17.89
N PHE A 533 7.24 -0.34 16.70
CA PHE A 533 6.47 -0.87 15.59
C PHE A 533 7.21 -2.04 14.97
N LEU A 534 6.56 -3.21 14.94
CA LEU A 534 7.04 -4.40 14.27
C LEU A 534 5.98 -4.84 13.27
N ALA A 535 6.40 -5.11 12.03
CA ALA A 535 5.54 -5.71 11.03
C ALA A 535 6.24 -6.87 10.31
N VAL A 536 5.52 -7.99 10.19
CA VAL A 536 5.93 -9.17 9.45
C VAL A 536 5.29 -9.11 8.06
N VAL A 537 6.13 -9.23 7.03
CA VAL A 537 5.79 -9.05 5.61
C VAL A 537 6.57 -10.04 4.73
N GLY A 538 5.97 -10.51 3.64
CA GLY A 538 6.64 -11.31 2.60
C GLY A 538 7.44 -10.46 1.61
N ASP A 539 7.10 -9.17 1.47
CA ASP A 539 7.77 -8.22 0.58
C ASP A 539 7.71 -6.80 1.20
N PRO A 540 8.84 -6.25 1.69
CA PRO A 540 8.86 -4.96 2.38
C PRO A 540 8.49 -3.79 1.46
N GLY A 541 8.85 -3.83 0.18
CA GLY A 541 8.53 -2.79 -0.80
C GLY A 541 7.04 -2.80 -1.14
N ARG A 542 6.50 -3.98 -1.47
CA ARG A 542 5.08 -4.14 -1.80
C ARG A 542 4.18 -3.87 -0.61
N GLN A 543 4.58 -4.19 0.62
CA GLN A 543 3.69 -4.08 1.78
C GLN A 543 3.98 -2.82 2.60
N PHE A 544 5.10 -2.78 3.33
CA PHE A 544 5.35 -1.70 4.28
C PHE A 544 5.64 -0.37 3.57
N GLU A 545 6.60 -0.33 2.65
CA GLU A 545 7.00 0.93 2.02
C GLU A 545 5.85 1.50 1.19
N PHE A 546 5.14 0.67 0.43
CA PHE A 546 3.97 1.10 -0.33
C PHE A 546 2.90 1.72 0.57
N VAL A 547 2.53 1.08 1.69
CA VAL A 547 1.55 1.65 2.61
C VAL A 547 2.06 2.98 3.19
N GLN A 548 3.33 3.03 3.58
CA GLN A 548 3.93 4.22 4.18
C GLN A 548 3.97 5.41 3.20
N THR A 549 4.35 5.17 1.95
CA THR A 549 4.61 6.21 0.94
C THR A 549 3.38 6.56 0.13
N GLU A 550 2.67 5.57 -0.40
CA GLU A 550 1.56 5.76 -1.34
C GLU A 550 0.22 5.96 -0.64
N TRP A 551 0.05 5.43 0.58
CA TRP A 551 -1.22 5.54 1.30
C TRP A 551 -1.17 6.46 2.51
N LEU A 552 -0.13 6.43 3.32
CA LEU A 552 -0.02 7.31 4.50
C LEU A 552 0.57 8.67 4.13
N ALA A 553 1.60 8.72 3.28
CA ALA A 553 2.24 9.98 2.89
C ALA A 553 1.60 10.68 1.67
N ASP A 554 0.72 10.01 0.91
CA ASP A 554 -0.05 10.63 -0.19
C ASP A 554 -1.57 10.41 -0.06
N GLY A 555 -2.32 11.50 -0.05
CA GLY A 555 -3.78 11.51 0.06
C GLY A 555 -4.52 11.35 -1.27
N ASN A 556 -3.82 11.36 -2.41
CA ASN A 556 -4.43 11.33 -3.74
C ASN A 556 -5.34 10.12 -3.94
N ALA A 557 -4.90 8.93 -3.53
CA ALA A 557 -5.68 7.69 -3.63
C ALA A 557 -7.04 7.80 -2.91
N PHE A 558 -7.13 8.62 -1.87
CA PHE A 558 -8.32 8.83 -1.04
C PHE A 558 -9.11 10.09 -1.42
N GLY A 559 -8.76 10.75 -2.53
CA GLY A 559 -9.38 12.00 -2.97
C GLY A 559 -9.06 13.18 -2.04
N ARG A 560 -7.91 13.14 -1.35
CA ARG A 560 -7.48 14.16 -0.39
C ARG A 560 -6.35 15.06 -0.87
N GLY A 561 -5.92 14.89 -2.12
CA GLY A 561 -4.80 15.67 -2.66
C GLY A 561 -3.54 15.42 -1.85
N ARG A 562 -2.86 16.50 -1.44
CA ARG A 562 -1.61 16.46 -0.66
C ARG A 562 -1.80 16.26 0.85
N GLU A 563 -2.97 15.82 1.31
CA GLU A 563 -3.19 15.52 2.73
C GLU A 563 -2.42 14.25 3.13
N GLU A 564 -1.67 14.33 4.21
CA GLU A 564 -0.94 13.21 4.81
C GLU A 564 -1.73 12.61 5.97
N ASP A 565 -1.43 11.35 6.29
CA ASP A 565 -1.95 10.71 7.49
C ASP A 565 -1.46 11.44 8.74
N VAL A 566 -2.32 11.52 9.75
CA VAL A 566 -2.05 12.24 11.00
C VAL A 566 -0.82 11.74 11.74
N PHE A 567 -0.47 10.46 11.60
CA PHE A 567 0.67 9.83 12.27
C PHE A 567 1.86 9.61 11.32
N ALA A 568 1.76 10.03 10.06
CA ALA A 568 2.87 10.01 9.11
C ALA A 568 3.31 11.41 8.65
N THR A 569 2.53 12.44 8.98
CA THR A 569 2.82 13.82 8.56
C THR A 569 3.92 14.48 9.38
N SER A 570 4.72 15.31 8.73
CA SER A 570 5.70 16.20 9.39
C SER A 570 5.06 17.40 10.09
N GLY A 571 3.75 17.58 9.96
CA GLY A 571 3.09 18.79 10.39
C GLY A 571 3.61 20.05 9.68
N GLY A 572 3.47 21.20 10.33
CA GLY A 572 3.94 22.50 9.86
C GLY A 572 2.82 23.45 9.41
N PRO A 573 3.17 24.68 8.98
CA PRO A 573 2.21 25.78 8.79
C PRO A 573 1.09 25.52 7.77
N GLY A 574 1.29 24.56 6.85
CA GLY A 574 0.30 24.17 5.84
C GLY A 574 -0.34 22.80 6.09
N ALA A 575 0.13 22.03 7.07
CA ALA A 575 -0.35 20.69 7.33
C ALA A 575 -1.69 20.75 8.06
N ARG A 576 -2.68 20.06 7.49
CA ARG A 576 -4.04 20.01 8.02
C ARG A 576 -4.74 18.78 7.49
N ILE A 577 -5.69 18.29 8.27
CA ILE A 577 -6.49 17.11 7.95
C ILE A 577 -7.95 17.49 7.87
N LEU A 578 -8.63 17.04 6.82
CA LEU A 578 -10.06 17.17 6.67
C LEU A 578 -10.79 16.08 7.46
N LEU A 579 -11.42 16.51 8.56
CA LEU A 579 -12.44 15.70 9.23
C LEU A 579 -13.78 15.88 8.52
N GLU A 580 -14.32 14.77 8.02
CA GLU A 580 -15.63 14.71 7.39
C GLU A 580 -16.72 14.92 8.43
N GLY A 581 -17.73 15.72 8.10
CA GLY A 581 -18.80 16.10 9.01
C GLY A 581 -19.76 17.06 8.33
N SER A 582 -20.77 17.53 9.06
CA SER A 582 -21.72 18.55 8.59
C SER A 582 -21.82 19.70 9.60
N PRO A 583 -21.06 20.79 9.41
CA PRO A 583 -20.10 21.04 8.32
C PRO A 583 -18.77 20.28 8.50
N PRO A 584 -18.02 20.02 7.42
CA PRO A 584 -16.68 19.46 7.53
C PRO A 584 -15.70 20.47 8.14
N ALA A 585 -14.64 19.99 8.78
CA ALA A 585 -13.66 20.85 9.45
C ALA A 585 -12.22 20.45 9.11
N TYR A 586 -11.34 21.45 9.00
CA TYR A 586 -9.90 21.23 8.94
C TYR A 586 -9.29 21.29 10.33
N VAL A 587 -8.51 20.28 10.68
CA VAL A 587 -7.69 20.21 11.90
C VAL A 587 -6.24 20.52 11.51
N PRO A 588 -5.67 21.65 11.94
CA PRO A 588 -4.26 21.95 11.71
C PRO A 588 -3.35 20.97 12.44
N VAL A 589 -2.23 20.60 11.83
CA VAL A 589 -1.20 19.74 12.43
C VAL A 589 0.10 20.55 12.50
N PRO A 590 0.33 21.36 13.54
CA PRO A 590 1.42 22.33 13.56
C PRO A 590 2.81 21.70 13.67
N ARG A 591 2.91 20.49 14.25
CA ARG A 591 4.13 19.71 14.43
C ARG A 591 3.84 18.21 14.23
N PRO A 592 4.85 17.36 13.94
CA PRO A 592 4.64 15.92 13.88
C PRO A 592 4.12 15.39 15.21
N LEU A 593 3.20 14.43 15.15
CA LEU A 593 2.72 13.72 16.34
C LEU A 593 3.46 12.41 16.58
N VAL A 594 4.06 11.87 15.52
CA VAL A 594 4.86 10.66 15.55
C VAL A 594 6.17 10.93 14.83
N THR A 595 7.28 10.59 15.48
CA THR A 595 8.63 10.79 14.96
C THR A 595 9.35 9.45 14.89
N CYS A 596 9.87 9.09 13.71
CA CYS A 596 10.73 7.91 13.58
C CYS A 596 12.11 8.19 14.18
N ARG A 597 12.46 7.48 15.25
CA ARG A 597 13.75 7.59 15.95
C ARG A 597 14.75 6.49 15.57
N GLY A 598 14.40 5.64 14.63
CA GLY A 598 15.28 4.57 14.16
C GLY A 598 14.50 3.38 13.65
N GLY A 599 15.16 2.56 12.84
CA GLY A 599 14.57 1.34 12.32
C GLY A 599 15.53 0.57 11.43
N GLU A 600 15.14 -0.64 11.09
CA GLU A 600 15.89 -1.49 10.15
C GLU A 600 14.96 -2.58 9.58
N TYR A 601 15.33 -3.10 8.41
CA TYR A 601 14.74 -4.30 7.83
C TYR A 601 15.57 -5.54 8.21
N PHE A 602 14.90 -6.57 8.70
CA PHE A 602 15.52 -7.85 9.04
C PHE A 602 14.88 -8.99 8.27
N LEU A 603 15.68 -9.99 7.90
CA LEU A 603 15.21 -11.31 7.51
C LEU A 603 15.01 -12.13 8.78
N LEU A 604 13.81 -12.64 9.01
CA LEU A 604 13.54 -13.73 9.95
C LEU A 604 13.74 -15.04 9.18
N PRO A 605 14.91 -15.70 9.23
CA PRO A 605 15.12 -16.95 8.52
C PRO A 605 14.25 -18.06 9.12
N GLY A 606 13.91 -19.07 8.30
CA GLY A 606 13.43 -20.37 8.82
C GLY A 606 14.47 -20.98 9.78
N LEU A 607 14.04 -21.84 10.70
CA LEU A 607 14.92 -22.42 11.72
C LEU A 607 16.01 -23.32 11.11
N ASP A 608 15.73 -24.02 10.03
CA ASP A 608 16.71 -24.79 9.27
C ASP A 608 17.74 -23.87 8.58
N ALA A 609 17.28 -22.79 7.96
CA ALA A 609 18.17 -21.78 7.39
C ALA A 609 19.05 -21.12 8.47
N LEU A 610 18.49 -20.87 9.65
CA LEU A 610 19.24 -20.35 10.80
C LEU A 610 20.31 -21.35 11.29
N ARG A 611 19.98 -22.64 11.38
CA ARG A 611 20.93 -23.70 11.72
C ARG A 611 22.05 -23.81 10.68
N GLN A 612 21.72 -23.72 9.39
CA GLN A 612 22.69 -23.73 8.29
C GLN A 612 23.62 -22.51 8.36
N LEU A 613 23.09 -21.31 8.60
CA LEU A 613 23.89 -20.10 8.83
C LEU A 613 24.85 -20.29 10.02
N GLY A 614 24.42 -21.00 11.06
CA GLY A 614 25.23 -21.30 12.23
C GLY A 614 26.37 -22.32 12.02
N ASN A 615 26.36 -23.07 10.91
CA ASN A 615 27.46 -23.96 10.54
C ASN A 615 28.54 -23.14 9.82
N PRO A 616 29.78 -23.04 10.34
CA PRO A 616 30.83 -22.21 9.74
C PRO A 616 31.49 -22.82 8.49
N ASP A 617 31.32 -24.14 8.32
CA ASP A 617 31.73 -24.95 7.16
C ASP A 617 30.57 -25.12 6.18
#